data_AF-A0A238VB31-F1
#
_entry.id   AF-A0A238VB31-F1
#
_cell.length_a   1.000
_cell.length_b   1.000
_cell.length_c   1.000
_cell.angle_alpha   90.00
_cell.angle_beta   90.00
_cell.angle_gamma   90.00
#
_symmetry.space_group_name_H-M   'P 1'
#
loop_
_entity.id
_entity.type
_entity.pdbx_description
1 polymer ?
#
loop_
_entity_poly.entity_id
_entity_poly.type
_entity_poly.pdbx_seq_one_letter_code
_entity_poly.pdbx_strand_id
1 'polypeptide(L)'
;MLITVSGPPGSGKSTNAAGLAAALGLEHVSGGDIFREMAAERGMTPVEFNEHAENDDDIDHALDERLYTIATTRDDLVLESRLAGWLAGDHADLRFWFDAPVAVRAERIAAREDKPVPRAREETKRREASERKRYLEYYGIDIDDLSIYDAAYNTARWGPDRFLDALVATVEAYEPTTDEGKVPVVGVTHDF
;
A
#
# COMPACT_ATOMS: atom_id res chain seq x y z
N MET A 1 15.18 -7.47 -6.77
CA MET A 1 14.45 -7.52 -5.47
C MET A 1 13.14 -6.75 -5.58
N LEU A 2 12.01 -7.38 -5.28
CA LEU A 2 10.69 -6.75 -5.19
C LEU A 2 10.21 -6.70 -3.74
N ILE A 3 9.92 -5.50 -3.25
CA ILE A 3 9.37 -5.28 -1.90
C ILE A 3 7.97 -4.69 -2.05
N THR A 4 6.99 -5.26 -1.37
CA THR A 4 5.65 -4.67 -1.30
C THR A 4 5.42 -4.00 0.05
N VAL A 5 4.83 -2.80 0.02
CA VAL A 5 4.45 -2.05 1.22
C VAL A 5 2.96 -1.76 1.16
N SER A 6 2.21 -2.37 2.08
CA SER A 6 0.77 -2.21 2.22
C SER A 6 0.41 -1.49 3.52
N GLY A 7 -0.82 -0.98 3.60
CA GLY A 7 -1.33 -0.37 4.84
C GLY A 7 -2.36 0.73 4.64
N PRO A 8 -3.09 1.13 5.70
CA PRO A 8 -4.20 2.06 5.57
C PRO A 8 -3.74 3.49 5.28
N PRO A 9 -4.67 4.37 4.87
CA PRO A 9 -4.40 5.80 4.77
C PRO A 9 -3.81 6.36 6.07
N GLY A 10 -2.76 7.19 5.96
CA GLY A 10 -2.11 7.80 7.12
C GLY A 10 -1.15 6.89 7.90
N SER A 11 -0.95 5.64 7.47
CA SER A 11 0.00 4.72 8.13
C SER A 11 1.47 5.07 7.92
N GLY A 12 1.79 6.01 7.02
CA GLY A 12 3.18 6.37 6.70
C GLY A 12 3.82 5.47 5.65
N LYS A 13 3.07 4.60 4.98
CA LYS A 13 3.58 3.74 3.89
C LYS A 13 4.31 4.48 2.78
N SER A 14 3.71 5.50 2.16
CA SER A 14 4.34 6.20 1.03
C SER A 14 5.67 6.85 1.40
N THR A 15 5.76 7.46 2.59
CA THR A 15 7.02 8.07 3.07
C THR A 15 8.10 7.03 3.31
N ASN A 16 7.77 5.91 3.97
CA ASN A 16 8.76 4.88 4.29
C ASN A 16 9.12 4.01 3.08
N ALA A 17 8.19 3.76 2.16
CA ALA A 17 8.44 3.06 0.91
C ALA A 17 9.41 3.87 0.02
N ALA A 18 9.16 5.17 -0.14
CA ALA A 18 10.07 6.05 -0.88
C ALA A 18 11.45 6.14 -0.22
N GLY A 19 11.49 6.26 1.11
CA GLY A 19 12.76 6.26 1.87
C GLY A 19 13.53 4.96 1.73
N LEU A 20 12.84 3.82 1.81
CA LEU A 20 13.43 2.49 1.66
C LEU A 20 14.01 2.31 0.26
N ALA A 21 13.24 2.65 -0.76
CA ALA A 21 13.69 2.59 -2.15
C ALA A 21 14.95 3.44 -2.37
N ALA A 22 14.95 4.67 -1.87
CA ALA A 22 16.10 5.57 -1.98
C ALA A 22 17.34 5.02 -1.25
N ALA A 23 17.17 4.43 -0.06
CA ALA A 23 18.26 3.88 0.73
C ALA A 23 18.90 2.63 0.08
N LEU A 24 18.08 1.80 -0.57
CA LEU A 24 18.51 0.55 -1.20
C LEU A 24 18.84 0.70 -2.69
N GLY A 25 18.63 1.88 -3.28
CA GLY A 25 18.82 2.12 -4.71
C GLY A 25 17.80 1.42 -5.60
N LEU A 26 16.58 1.19 -5.10
CA LEU A 26 15.47 0.56 -5.83
C LEU A 26 14.56 1.62 -6.47
N GLU A 27 13.81 1.24 -7.50
CA GLU A 27 12.69 2.04 -8.00
C GLU A 27 11.61 2.14 -6.91
N HIS A 28 10.85 3.24 -6.90
CA HIS A 28 9.66 3.39 -6.06
C HIS A 28 8.43 3.61 -6.95
N VAL A 29 7.45 2.73 -6.84
CA VAL A 29 6.16 2.87 -7.52
C VAL A 29 5.07 2.96 -6.46
N SER A 30 4.29 4.03 -6.50
CA SER A 30 3.11 4.22 -5.65
C SER A 30 1.83 4.06 -6.45
N GLY A 31 0.87 3.28 -5.95
CA GLY A 31 -0.48 3.23 -6.48
C GLY A 31 -1.17 4.60 -6.46
N GLY A 32 -0.80 5.47 -5.51
CA GLY A 32 -1.28 6.85 -5.51
C GLY A 32 -0.74 7.69 -6.67
N ASP A 33 0.50 7.45 -7.10
CA ASP A 33 1.09 8.10 -8.29
C ASP A 33 0.44 7.56 -9.56
N ILE A 34 0.28 6.25 -9.68
CA ILE A 34 -0.41 5.62 -10.82
C ILE A 34 -1.85 6.13 -10.93
N PHE A 35 -2.58 6.24 -9.82
CA PHE A 35 -3.93 6.80 -9.83
C PHE A 35 -3.97 8.24 -10.35
N ARG A 36 -2.97 9.06 -9.99
CA ARG A 36 -2.83 10.44 -10.50
C ARG A 36 -2.48 10.47 -11.99
N GLU A 37 -1.64 9.55 -12.45
CA GLU A 37 -1.35 9.38 -13.88
C GLU A 37 -2.60 9.01 -14.67
N MET A 38 -3.38 8.03 -14.20
CA MET A 38 -4.67 7.63 -14.80
C MET A 38 -5.68 8.79 -14.86
N ALA A 39 -5.73 9.63 -13.81
CA ALA A 39 -6.54 10.85 -13.83
C ALA A 39 -6.09 11.79 -14.96
N ALA A 40 -4.78 12.04 -15.08
CA ALA A 40 -4.22 12.92 -16.09
C ALA A 40 -4.42 12.39 -17.52
N GLU A 41 -4.31 11.08 -17.73
CA GLU A 41 -4.59 10.40 -19.01
C GLU A 41 -6.04 10.65 -19.48
N ARG A 42 -6.97 10.85 -18.54
CA ARG A 42 -8.39 11.16 -18.79
C ARG A 42 -8.72 12.65 -18.76
N GLY A 43 -7.72 13.51 -18.60
CA GLY A 43 -7.90 14.96 -18.50
C GLY A 43 -8.64 15.41 -17.24
N MET A 44 -8.62 14.59 -16.18
CA MET A 44 -9.28 14.84 -14.90
C MET A 44 -8.24 15.21 -13.82
N THR A 45 -8.67 16.01 -12.85
CA THR A 45 -7.92 16.17 -11.60
C THR A 45 -8.03 14.90 -10.74
N PRO A 46 -7.09 14.64 -9.80
CA PRO A 46 -7.20 13.48 -8.90
C PRO A 46 -8.47 13.48 -8.05
N VAL A 47 -9.06 14.66 -7.78
CA VAL A 47 -10.31 14.79 -7.02
C VAL A 47 -11.49 14.33 -7.87
N GLU A 48 -11.63 14.88 -9.09
CA GLU A 48 -12.68 14.49 -10.04
C GLU A 48 -12.60 13.00 -10.39
N PHE A 49 -11.38 12.49 -10.57
CA PHE A 49 -11.15 11.09 -10.88
C PHE A 49 -11.53 10.16 -9.73
N ASN A 50 -11.32 10.59 -8.48
CA ASN A 50 -11.76 9.85 -7.30
C ASN A 50 -13.29 9.85 -7.15
N GLU A 51 -13.96 10.99 -7.36
CA GLU A 51 -15.43 11.04 -7.38
C GLU A 51 -16.02 10.15 -8.49
N HIS A 52 -15.33 10.05 -9.63
CA HIS A 52 -15.71 9.14 -10.70
C HIS A 52 -15.52 7.67 -10.29
N ALA A 53 -14.37 7.33 -9.71
CA ALA A 53 -14.05 5.98 -9.21
C ALA A 53 -15.00 5.49 -8.11
N GLU A 54 -15.58 6.39 -7.30
CA GLU A 54 -16.58 6.01 -6.30
C GLU A 54 -17.84 5.36 -6.89
N ASN A 55 -18.10 5.56 -8.19
CA ASN A 55 -19.26 5.03 -8.92
C ASN A 55 -18.88 4.08 -10.07
N ASP A 56 -17.60 3.80 -10.24
CA ASP A 56 -17.06 3.04 -11.37
C ASP A 56 -15.93 2.13 -10.89
N ASP A 57 -16.28 0.86 -10.67
CA ASP A 57 -15.36 -0.16 -10.18
C ASP A 57 -14.23 -0.45 -11.20
N ASP A 58 -14.43 -0.16 -12.49
CA ASP A 58 -13.43 -0.39 -13.53
C ASP A 58 -12.15 0.43 -13.28
N ILE A 59 -12.26 1.55 -12.55
CA ILE A 59 -11.09 2.36 -12.18
C ILE A 59 -10.23 1.66 -11.13
N ASP A 60 -10.86 1.10 -10.09
CA ASP A 60 -10.16 0.34 -9.04
C ASP A 60 -9.52 -0.91 -9.68
N HIS A 61 -10.26 -1.64 -10.53
CA HIS A 61 -9.73 -2.80 -11.27
C HIS A 61 -8.55 -2.45 -12.18
N ALA A 62 -8.64 -1.37 -12.96
CA ALA A 62 -7.54 -0.95 -13.84
C ALA A 62 -6.29 -0.49 -13.06
N LEU A 63 -6.46 0.14 -11.90
CA LEU A 63 -5.34 0.48 -11.01
C LEU A 63 -4.66 -0.79 -10.49
N ASP A 64 -5.46 -1.74 -10.02
CA ASP A 64 -4.98 -2.99 -9.44
C ASP A 64 -4.31 -3.89 -10.50
N GLU A 65 -4.85 -3.95 -11.73
CA GLU A 65 -4.22 -4.62 -12.88
C GLU A 65 -2.86 -4.01 -13.22
N ARG A 66 -2.76 -2.67 -13.23
CA ARG A 66 -1.50 -1.97 -13.53
C ARG A 66 -0.46 -2.20 -12.44
N LEU A 67 -0.87 -2.20 -11.18
CA LEU A 67 -0.01 -2.54 -10.04
C LEU A 67 0.49 -3.98 -10.12
N TYR A 68 -0.40 -4.94 -10.39
CA TYR A 68 -0.06 -6.35 -10.57
C TYR A 68 0.91 -6.55 -11.74
N THR A 69 0.63 -5.93 -12.89
CA THR A 69 1.49 -5.97 -14.07
C THR A 69 2.90 -5.44 -13.76
N ILE A 70 3.00 -4.30 -13.07
CA ILE A 70 4.30 -3.74 -12.66
C ILE A 70 5.06 -4.73 -11.76
N ALA A 71 4.38 -5.32 -10.77
CA ALA A 71 5.00 -6.24 -9.84
C ALA A 71 5.46 -7.57 -10.48
N THR A 72 4.77 -8.02 -11.53
CA THR A 72 5.07 -9.30 -12.20
C THR A 72 6.07 -9.16 -13.35
N THR A 73 6.33 -7.93 -13.82
CA THR A 73 7.17 -7.68 -15.00
C THR A 73 8.43 -6.87 -14.71
N ARG A 74 8.56 -6.30 -13.50
CA ARG A 74 9.71 -5.49 -13.10
C ARG A 74 10.36 -6.05 -11.84
N ASP A 75 11.67 -5.86 -11.78
CA ASP A 75 12.51 -6.16 -10.63
C ASP A 75 13.09 -4.85 -10.04
N ASP A 76 13.75 -4.98 -8.89
CA ASP A 76 14.46 -3.90 -8.19
C ASP A 76 13.57 -2.72 -7.83
N LEU A 77 12.45 -3.03 -7.19
CA LEU A 77 11.31 -2.14 -6.98
C LEU A 77 10.75 -2.24 -5.55
N VAL A 78 10.40 -1.10 -4.97
CA VAL A 78 9.45 -0.99 -3.86
C VAL A 78 8.08 -0.57 -4.40
N LEU A 79 7.11 -1.47 -4.32
CA LEU A 79 5.73 -1.25 -4.74
C LEU A 79 4.84 -0.92 -3.53
N GLU A 80 4.27 0.27 -3.51
CA GLU A 80 3.41 0.75 -2.42
C GLU A 80 1.97 0.94 -2.88
N SER A 81 1.02 0.25 -2.25
CA SER A 81 -0.41 0.49 -2.46
C SER A 81 -1.22 0.03 -1.25
N ARG A 82 -2.56 0.10 -1.30
CA ARG A 82 -3.40 -0.46 -0.23
C ARG A 82 -3.33 -1.99 -0.20
N LEU A 83 -3.27 -2.61 -1.38
CA LEU A 83 -3.34 -4.06 -1.61
C LEU A 83 -2.06 -4.69 -2.17
N ALA A 84 -0.95 -3.95 -2.28
CA ALA A 84 0.26 -4.42 -3.00
C ALA A 84 0.72 -5.82 -2.56
N GLY A 85 0.71 -6.11 -1.25
CA GLY A 85 1.08 -7.43 -0.73
C GLY A 85 0.06 -8.52 -1.03
N TRP A 86 -1.23 -8.18 -1.12
CA TRP A 86 -2.29 -9.14 -1.47
C TRP A 86 -2.35 -9.42 -2.97
N LEU A 87 -2.19 -8.41 -3.81
CA LEU A 87 -2.26 -8.59 -5.27
C LEU A 87 -0.96 -9.18 -5.83
N ALA A 88 0.20 -8.76 -5.32
CA ALA A 88 1.49 -9.12 -5.89
C ALA A 88 2.42 -9.87 -4.93
N GLY A 89 1.92 -10.32 -3.77
CA GLY A 89 2.75 -10.95 -2.74
C GLY A 89 3.46 -12.23 -3.20
N ASP A 90 2.85 -12.98 -4.12
CA ASP A 90 3.47 -14.18 -4.70
C ASP A 90 4.69 -13.87 -5.57
N HIS A 91 4.86 -12.61 -5.99
CA HIS A 91 6.04 -12.14 -6.74
C HIS A 91 7.04 -11.39 -5.85
N ALA A 92 6.63 -10.88 -4.69
CA ALA A 92 7.49 -10.12 -3.80
C ALA A 92 8.52 -10.99 -3.04
N ASP A 93 9.73 -10.48 -2.85
CA ASP A 93 10.73 -11.06 -1.95
C ASP A 93 10.36 -10.80 -0.48
N LEU A 94 9.86 -9.58 -0.17
CA LEU A 94 9.42 -9.19 1.16
C LEU A 94 8.11 -8.39 1.10
N ARG A 95 7.22 -8.65 2.06
CA ARG A 95 5.89 -8.05 2.16
C ARG A 95 5.72 -7.39 3.52
N PHE A 96 5.54 -6.08 3.51
CA PHE A 96 5.39 -5.29 4.72
C PHE A 96 3.99 -4.70 4.85
N TRP A 97 3.45 -4.74 6.07
CA TRP A 97 2.25 -4.01 6.44
C TRP A 97 2.58 -2.90 7.42
N PHE A 98 2.29 -1.64 7.07
CA PHE A 98 2.46 -0.51 7.98
C PHE A 98 1.12 0.00 8.45
N ASP A 99 0.96 0.15 9.77
CA ASP A 99 -0.23 0.73 10.39
C ASP A 99 0.14 1.70 11.53
N ALA A 100 -0.83 2.46 12.00
CA ALA A 100 -0.77 3.28 13.20
C ALA A 100 -2.18 3.39 13.80
N PRO A 101 -2.33 3.72 15.11
CA PRO A 101 -3.64 3.95 15.68
C PRO A 101 -4.44 4.98 14.86
N VAL A 102 -5.74 4.73 14.66
CA VAL A 102 -6.59 5.58 13.81
C VAL A 102 -6.56 7.06 14.21
N ALA A 103 -6.34 7.37 15.49
CA ALA A 103 -6.17 8.74 15.97
C ALA A 103 -4.91 9.41 15.39
N VAL A 104 -3.77 8.71 15.42
CA VAL A 104 -2.50 9.17 14.85
C VAL A 104 -2.60 9.28 13.33
N ARG A 105 -3.24 8.30 12.67
CA ARG A 105 -3.46 8.35 11.21
C ARG A 105 -4.33 9.54 10.82
N ALA A 106 -5.39 9.80 11.58
CA ALA A 106 -6.26 10.96 11.35
C ALA A 106 -5.52 12.29 11.55
N GLU A 107 -4.64 12.42 12.55
CA GLU A 107 -3.81 13.60 12.74
C GLU A 107 -2.85 13.83 11.56
N ARG A 108 -2.19 12.77 11.07
CA ARG A 108 -1.31 12.84 9.89
C ARG A 108 -2.08 13.26 8.64
N ILE A 109 -3.27 12.70 8.42
CA ILE A 109 -4.14 13.02 7.28
C ILE A 109 -4.64 14.46 7.38
N ALA A 110 -5.12 14.86 8.55
CA ALA A 110 -5.59 16.23 8.83
C ALA A 110 -4.53 17.29 8.55
N ALA A 111 -3.29 17.05 8.99
CA ALA A 111 -2.16 17.93 8.75
C ALA A 111 -1.80 18.02 7.25
N ARG A 112 -1.82 16.89 6.53
CA ARG A 112 -1.49 16.83 5.10
C ARG A 112 -2.54 17.54 4.22
N GLU A 113 -3.81 17.41 4.59
CA GLU A 113 -4.94 17.86 3.77
C GLU A 113 -5.60 19.13 4.31
N ASP A 114 -4.94 19.81 5.27
CA ASP A 114 -5.40 21.04 5.92
C ASP A 114 -6.88 21.00 6.34
N LYS A 115 -7.23 20.00 7.16
CA LYS A 115 -8.62 19.80 7.64
C LYS A 115 -8.70 19.41 9.11
N PRO A 116 -9.87 19.59 9.76
CA PRO A 116 -10.03 19.23 11.17
C PRO A 116 -9.83 17.73 11.45
N VAL A 117 -9.10 17.39 12.51
CA VAL A 117 -8.83 15.99 12.93
C VAL A 117 -10.10 15.15 13.09
N PRO A 118 -11.20 15.63 13.71
CA PRO A 118 -12.42 14.83 13.81
C PRO A 118 -13.01 14.45 12.45
N ARG A 119 -12.99 15.38 11.49
CA ARG A 119 -13.46 15.15 10.12
C ARG A 119 -12.57 14.14 9.40
N ALA A 120 -11.24 14.31 9.46
CA ALA A 120 -10.31 13.36 8.87
C ALA A 120 -10.48 11.94 9.44
N ARG A 121 -10.75 11.83 10.75
CA ARG A 121 -10.98 10.54 11.43
C ARG A 121 -12.25 9.85 10.95
N GLU A 122 -13.34 10.59 10.81
CA GLU A 122 -14.62 10.06 10.33
C GLU A 122 -14.51 9.61 8.87
N GLU A 123 -13.97 10.46 7.99
CA GLU A 123 -13.73 10.15 6.58
C GLU A 123 -12.85 8.91 6.41
N THR A 124 -11.77 8.80 7.20
CA THR A 124 -10.85 7.65 7.18
C THR A 124 -11.56 6.34 7.55
N LYS A 125 -12.35 6.34 8.63
CA LYS A 125 -13.09 5.15 9.05
C LYS A 125 -14.13 4.72 8.02
N ARG A 126 -14.87 5.70 7.47
CA ARG A 126 -15.87 5.44 6.42
C ARG A 126 -15.21 4.85 5.18
N ARG A 127 -14.08 5.43 4.75
CA ARG A 127 -13.29 4.96 3.61
C ARG A 127 -12.80 3.53 3.83
N GLU A 128 -12.18 3.22 4.96
CA GLU A 128 -11.67 1.87 5.24
C GLU A 128 -12.77 0.81 5.33
N ALA A 129 -13.93 1.15 5.88
CA ALA A 129 -15.08 0.23 5.91
C ALA A 129 -15.60 -0.06 4.50
N SER A 130 -15.67 0.98 3.65
CA SER A 130 -16.07 0.83 2.25
C SER A 130 -15.06 0.03 1.45
N GLU A 131 -13.77 0.36 1.57
CA GLU A 131 -12.66 -0.34 0.91
C GLU A 131 -12.63 -1.82 1.29
N ARG A 132 -12.71 -2.15 2.58
CA ARG A 132 -12.77 -3.54 3.05
C ARG A 132 -13.89 -4.32 2.38
N LYS A 133 -15.08 -3.73 2.28
CA LYS A 133 -16.23 -4.37 1.65
C LYS A 133 -15.92 -4.68 0.18
N ARG A 134 -15.39 -3.70 -0.56
CA ARG A 134 -15.02 -3.88 -1.98
C ARG A 134 -13.94 -4.94 -2.16
N TYR A 135 -12.88 -4.94 -1.35
CA TYR A 135 -11.80 -5.92 -1.46
C TYR A 135 -12.27 -7.35 -1.24
N LEU A 136 -13.19 -7.54 -0.29
CA LEU A 136 -13.81 -8.85 -0.08
C LEU A 136 -14.73 -9.25 -1.24
N GLU A 137 -15.52 -8.32 -1.75
CA GLU A 137 -16.47 -8.56 -2.86
C GLU A 137 -15.76 -8.81 -4.19
N TYR A 138 -14.71 -8.07 -4.52
CA TYR A 138 -14.05 -8.12 -5.83
C TYR A 138 -12.97 -9.20 -5.90
N TYR A 139 -12.21 -9.35 -4.82
CA TYR A 139 -10.99 -10.18 -4.83
C TYR A 139 -11.02 -11.31 -3.81
N GLY A 140 -12.03 -11.38 -2.93
CA GLY A 140 -12.04 -12.32 -1.82
C GLY A 140 -11.04 -11.98 -0.71
N ILE A 141 -10.46 -10.77 -0.73
CA ILE A 141 -9.42 -10.34 0.21
C ILE A 141 -10.04 -9.84 1.51
N ASP A 142 -9.75 -10.50 2.63
CA ASP A 142 -9.92 -9.91 3.96
C ASP A 142 -8.69 -9.06 4.29
N ILE A 143 -8.83 -7.74 4.13
CA ILE A 143 -7.72 -6.79 4.32
C ILE A 143 -7.23 -6.69 5.78
N ASP A 144 -7.94 -7.26 6.74
CA ASP A 144 -7.49 -7.39 8.13
C ASP A 144 -6.69 -8.66 8.39
N ASP A 145 -6.72 -9.63 7.47
CA ASP A 145 -5.80 -10.75 7.53
C ASP A 145 -4.40 -10.24 7.16
N LEU A 146 -3.51 -10.27 8.15
CA LEU A 146 -2.12 -9.85 7.98
C LEU A 146 -1.17 -11.04 7.86
N SER A 147 -1.68 -12.27 7.81
CA SER A 147 -0.88 -13.50 7.83
C SER A 147 0.07 -13.65 6.65
N ILE A 148 -0.23 -12.97 5.53
CA ILE A 148 0.63 -12.96 4.34
C ILE A 148 1.81 -12.00 4.47
N TYR A 149 1.86 -11.12 5.47
CA TYR A 149 2.94 -10.14 5.59
C TYR A 149 4.08 -10.70 6.44
N ASP A 150 5.30 -10.55 5.94
CA ASP A 150 6.51 -11.03 6.60
C ASP A 150 6.85 -10.17 7.83
N ALA A 151 6.43 -8.89 7.82
CA ALA A 151 6.37 -8.07 9.03
C ALA A 151 5.26 -7.00 8.99
N ALA A 152 4.60 -6.82 10.14
CA ALA A 152 3.61 -5.77 10.37
C ALA A 152 4.12 -4.77 11.43
N TYR A 153 4.22 -3.49 11.05
CA TYR A 153 4.80 -2.44 11.88
C TYR A 153 3.78 -1.39 12.32
N ASN A 154 3.78 -1.06 13.61
CA ASN A 154 3.10 0.12 14.12
C ASN A 154 3.99 1.36 14.01
N THR A 155 3.84 2.13 12.94
CA THR A 155 4.64 3.32 12.61
C THR A 155 4.38 4.52 13.53
N ALA A 156 3.48 4.42 14.51
CA ALA A 156 3.32 5.46 15.53
C ALA A 156 4.35 5.35 16.67
N ARG A 157 5.11 4.25 16.73
CA ARG A 157 6.06 4.00 17.81
C ARG A 157 7.41 4.68 17.62
N TRP A 158 7.73 5.10 16.41
CA TRP A 158 9.02 5.67 16.05
C TRP A 158 8.85 7.01 15.34
N GLY A 159 9.85 7.88 15.46
CA GLY A 159 10.03 8.98 14.52
C GLY A 159 10.37 8.44 13.13
N PRO A 160 10.05 9.16 12.04
CA PRO A 160 10.18 8.67 10.67
C PRO A 160 11.59 8.15 10.36
N ASP A 161 12.64 8.90 10.72
CA ASP A 161 14.03 8.52 10.43
C ASP A 161 14.44 7.21 11.13
N ARG A 162 14.03 7.03 12.39
CA ARG A 162 14.37 5.83 13.17
C ARG A 162 13.64 4.59 12.69
N PHE A 163 12.44 4.75 12.14
CA PHE A 163 11.72 3.63 11.55
C PHE A 163 12.36 3.22 10.24
N LEU A 164 12.78 4.19 9.42
CA LEU A 164 13.47 3.89 8.16
C LEU A 164 14.77 3.11 8.40
N ASP A 165 15.60 3.52 9.37
CA ASP A 165 16.82 2.78 9.74
C ASP A 165 16.51 1.31 10.08
N ALA A 166 15.47 1.06 10.88
CA ALA A 166 15.06 -0.28 11.28
C ALA A 166 14.50 -1.10 10.11
N LEU A 167 13.75 -0.45 9.22
CA LEU A 167 13.20 -1.07 8.02
C LEU A 167 14.30 -1.47 7.04
N VAL A 168 15.28 -0.60 6.78
CA VAL A 168 16.45 -0.90 5.95
C VAL A 168 17.21 -2.07 6.55
N ALA A 169 17.51 -2.05 7.85
CA ALA A 169 18.21 -3.14 8.52
C ALA A 169 17.44 -4.48 8.44
N THR A 170 16.11 -4.45 8.41
CA THR A 170 15.28 -5.66 8.22
C THR A 170 15.48 -6.24 6.83
N VAL A 171 15.48 -5.39 5.80
CA VAL A 171 15.67 -5.83 4.41
C VAL A 171 17.10 -6.30 4.17
N GLU A 172 18.11 -5.60 4.70
CA GLU A 172 19.51 -6.00 4.57
C GLU A 172 19.84 -7.31 5.30
N ALA A 173 19.04 -7.70 6.29
CA ALA A 173 19.16 -8.97 6.98
C ALA A 173 18.55 -10.15 6.20
N TYR A 174 17.77 -9.89 5.16
CA TYR A 174 17.17 -10.94 4.33
C TYR A 174 18.20 -11.55 3.39
N GLU A 175 18.36 -12.87 3.46
CA GLU A 175 19.29 -13.63 2.63
C GLU A 175 18.56 -14.72 1.83
N PRO A 176 18.44 -14.57 0.49
CA PRO A 176 17.72 -15.52 -0.36
C PRO A 176 18.25 -16.96 -0.29
N THR A 177 19.54 -17.13 0.04
CA THR A 177 20.17 -18.46 0.12
C THR A 177 19.77 -19.25 1.37
N THR A 178 19.24 -18.58 2.39
CA THR A 178 18.77 -19.17 3.64
C THR A 178 17.27 -19.01 3.85
N ASP A 179 16.55 -18.48 2.85
CA ASP A 179 15.10 -18.34 2.91
C ASP A 179 14.41 -19.71 2.89
N GLU A 180 13.60 -19.98 3.91
CA GLU A 180 12.77 -21.20 4.03
C GLU A 180 11.43 -21.06 3.28
N GLY A 181 11.16 -19.88 2.74
CA GLY A 181 10.02 -19.58 1.90
C GLY A 181 8.99 -18.68 2.60
N LYS A 182 8.18 -18.03 1.75
CA LYS A 182 7.14 -17.10 2.15
C LYS A 182 5.77 -17.78 2.28
N VAL A 183 4.91 -17.25 3.15
CA VAL A 183 3.50 -17.69 3.25
C VAL A 183 2.80 -17.45 1.90
N PRO A 184 2.18 -18.45 1.25
CA PRO A 184 1.55 -18.26 -0.05
C PRO A 184 0.32 -17.35 0.07
N VAL A 185 0.08 -16.52 -0.94
CA VAL A 185 -1.18 -15.77 -1.04
C VAL A 185 -2.23 -16.68 -1.68
N VAL A 186 -3.32 -16.95 -0.97
CA VAL A 186 -4.36 -17.89 -1.42
C VAL A 186 -5.74 -17.24 -1.34
N GLY A 187 -6.66 -17.71 -2.19
CA GLY A 187 -8.05 -17.24 -2.17
C GLY A 187 -8.27 -15.86 -2.79
N VAL A 188 -7.26 -15.32 -3.48
CA VAL A 188 -7.37 -14.05 -4.22
C VAL A 188 -7.82 -14.31 -5.65
N THR A 189 -8.90 -13.67 -6.07
CA THR A 189 -9.36 -13.65 -7.46
C THR A 189 -8.67 -12.52 -8.21
N HIS A 190 -8.06 -12.83 -9.36
CA HIS A 190 -7.40 -11.86 -10.25
C HIS A 190 -8.27 -11.63 -11.50
N ASP A 191 -9.56 -11.38 -11.31
CA ASP A 191 -10.51 -11.05 -12.39
C ASP A 191 -10.48 -9.54 -12.62
N PHE A 192 -9.36 -9.07 -13.18
CA PHE A 192 -9.25 -7.73 -13.78
C PHE A 192 -9.44 -7.83 -15.30
#